data_AF-A0A935HMC0-F1
#
_entry.id   AF-A0A935HMC0-F1
#
_cell.length_a   1.000
_cell.length_b   1.000
_cell.length_c   1.000
_cell.angle_alpha   90.00
_cell.angle_beta   90.00
_cell.angle_gamma   90.00
#
_symmetry.space_group_name_H-M   'P 1'
#
loop_
_entity.id
_entity.type
_entity.pdbx_description
1 polymer ?
#
loop_
_entity_poly.entity_id
_entity_poly.type
_entity_poly.pdbx_seq_one_letter_code
_entity_poly.pdbx_strand_id
1 'polypeptide(L)' 'MNWHERFKAMKKELGLTNSDIAKITGNSADSVKSVTQPNKEIPRWLKLAIVVHERWKKKCSSVKPYT' A
#
# COMPACT_ATOMS: atom_id res chain seq x y z
N MET A 1 7.98 6.71 -12.39
CA MET A 1 6.96 5.94 -11.66
C MET A 1 6.85 6.54 -10.26
N ASN A 2 5.69 7.09 -9.87
CA ASN A 2 5.55 7.73 -8.56
C ASN A 2 5.07 6.73 -7.50
N TRP A 3 6.01 6.16 -6.74
CA TRP A 3 5.70 5.16 -5.71
C TRP A 3 4.90 5.73 -4.53
N HIS A 4 5.12 7.01 -4.19
CA HIS A 4 4.41 7.68 -3.10
C HIS A 4 2.94 7.90 -3.41
N GLU A 5 2.63 8.32 -4.64
CA GLU A 5 1.23 8.44 -5.08
C GLU A 5 0.52 7.08 -5.07
N ARG A 6 1.18 6.03 -5.56
CA ARG A 6 0.62 4.68 -5.56
C ARG A 6 0.40 4.13 -4.15
N PHE A 7 1.34 4.40 -3.23
CA PHE A 7 1.17 4.06 -1.82
C PHE A 7 -0.02 4.79 -1.20
N LYS A 8 -0.16 6.11 -1.46
CA LYS A 8 -1.29 6.91 -0.98
C LYS A 8 -2.62 6.40 -1.52
N ALA A 9 -2.67 6.01 -2.80
CA ALA A 9 -3.85 5.43 -3.43
C ALA A 9 -4.24 4.09 -2.79
N MET A 10 -3.29 3.16 -2.64
CA MET A 10 -3.50 1.87 -1.99
C MET A 10 -4.02 2.04 -0.56
N LYS A 11 -3.38 2.90 0.24
CA LYS A 11 -3.83 3.17 1.62
C LYS A 11 -5.25 3.70 1.67
N LYS A 12 -5.58 4.67 0.80
CA LYS A 12 -6.92 5.26 0.74
C LYS A 12 -7.97 4.22 0.37
N GLU A 13 -7.69 3.38 -0.63
CA GLU A 13 -8.62 2.35 -1.10
C GLU A 13 -8.85 1.24 -0.07
N LEU A 14 -7.80 0.83 0.65
CA LEU A 14 -7.89 -0.19 1.69
C LEU A 14 -8.33 0.37 3.06
N GLY A 15 -8.53 1.69 3.18
CA GLY A 15 -8.88 2.33 4.45
C GLY A 15 -7.78 2.24 5.52
N LEU A 16 -6.50 2.10 5.13
CA LEU A 16 -5.39 1.88 6.05
C LEU A 16 -4.77 3.17 6.57
N THR A 17 -4.54 3.23 7.88
CA THR A 17 -3.73 4.25 8.55
C THR A 17 -2.26 3.79 8.68
N ASN A 18 -1.36 4.69 9.12
CA ASN A 18 0.01 4.28 9.46
C ASN A 18 0.04 3.34 10.68
N SER A 19 -0.91 3.50 11.60
CA SER A 19 -1.04 2.64 12.79
C SER A 19 -1.47 1.22 12.40
N ASP A 20 -2.37 1.06 11.43
CA ASP A 20 -2.75 -0.26 10.93
C ASP A 20 -1.58 -0.96 10.27
N ILE A 21 -0.82 -0.24 9.43
CA ILE A 21 0.38 -0.77 8.78
C ILE A 21 1.43 -1.16 9.81
N ALA A 22 1.64 -0.34 10.84
CA ALA A 22 2.53 -0.64 11.95
C ALA A 22 2.12 -1.95 12.65
N LYS A 23 0.83 -2.11 12.97
CA LYS A 23 0.27 -3.32 13.58
C LYS A 23 0.44 -4.57 12.69
N ILE A 24 0.19 -4.45 11.39
CA ILE A 24 0.32 -5.56 10.41
C ILE A 24 1.78 -5.98 10.24
N THR A 25 2.69 -5.01 10.18
CA THR A 25 4.10 -5.27 9.87
C THR A 25 4.97 -5.51 11.10
N GLY A 26 4.42 -5.36 12.32
CA GLY A 26 5.19 -5.43 13.57
C GLY A 26 6.14 -4.24 13.77
N ASN A 27 5.94 -3.13 13.05
CA ASN A 27 6.73 -1.91 13.19
C ASN A 27 6.06 -0.92 14.14
N SER A 28 6.77 0.13 14.53
CA SER A 28 6.15 1.32 15.15
C SER A 28 5.55 2.26 14.09
N ALA A 29 4.53 3.04 14.46
CA ALA A 29 3.92 4.02 13.58
C ALA A 29 4.92 5.10 13.12
N ASP A 30 5.87 5.48 13.99
CA ASP A 30 6.94 6.42 13.67
C ASP A 30 7.95 5.85 12.68
N SER A 31 8.29 4.55 12.81
CA SER A 31 9.14 3.86 11.83
C SER A 31 8.47 3.88 10.46
N VAL A 32 7.19 3.51 10.38
CA VAL A 32 6.40 3.56 9.13
C VAL A 32 6.38 4.99 8.56
N LYS A 33 6.07 5.99 9.39
CA LYS A 33 6.04 7.40 8.97
C LYS A 33 7.39 7.86 8.44
N SER A 34 8.49 7.49 9.09
CA SER A 34 9.85 7.90 8.74
C SER A 34 10.31 7.32 7.41
N VAL A 35 9.96 6.05 7.12
CA VAL A 35 10.37 5.38 5.86
C VAL A 35 9.46 5.71 4.68
N THR A 36 8.24 6.20 4.91
CA THR A 36 7.30 6.59 3.84
C THR A 36 7.25 8.10 3.59
N GLN A 37 8.26 8.86 4.00
CA GLN A 37 8.30 10.30 3.74
C GLN A 37 8.48 10.60 2.24
N PRO A 38 7.84 11.63 1.66
CA PRO A 38 7.88 11.92 0.22
C PRO A 38 9.27 12.14 -0.35
N ASN A 39 10.20 12.66 0.46
CA ASN A 39 11.59 12.93 0.10
C ASN A 39 12.52 11.71 0.24
N LYS A 40 11.99 10.54 0.62
CA LYS A 40 12.75 9.30 0.75
C LYS A 40 12.27 8.27 -0.26
N GLU A 41 13.15 7.34 -0.60
CA GLU A 41 12.75 6.19 -1.38
C GLU A 41 11.87 5.24 -0.54
N ILE A 42 10.73 4.82 -1.09
CA ILE A 42 9.87 3.83 -0.44
C ILE A 42 10.59 2.47 -0.33
N PRO A 43 10.46 1.74 0.79
CA PRO A 43 11.04 0.40 0.95
C PRO A 43 10.61 -0.60 -0.11
N ARG A 44 11.51 -1.51 -0.52
CA ARG A 44 11.25 -2.52 -1.56
C ARG A 44 10.05 -3.43 -1.25
N TRP A 45 9.88 -3.83 0.01
CA TRP A 45 8.74 -4.63 0.44
C TRP A 45 7.41 -3.88 0.26
N LEU A 46 7.40 -2.56 0.44
CA LEU A 46 6.20 -1.75 0.27
C LEU A 46 5.85 -1.58 -1.21
N LYS A 47 6.87 -1.47 -2.08
CA LYS A 47 6.67 -1.51 -3.54
C LYS A 47 6.03 -2.83 -3.98
N LEU A 48 6.45 -3.96 -3.41
CA LEU A 48 5.84 -5.27 -3.68
C LEU A 48 4.37 -5.29 -3.24
N ALA A 49 4.06 -4.83 -2.02
CA ALA A 49 2.69 -4.78 -1.51
C ALA A 49 1.77 -3.95 -2.43
N ILE A 50 2.23 -2.79 -2.89
CA ILE A 50 1.51 -1.93 -3.85
C ILE A 50 1.22 -2.70 -5.15
N VAL A 51 2.22 -3.37 -5.72
CA VAL A 51 2.03 -4.13 -6.97
C VAL A 51 1.07 -5.31 -6.79
N VAL A 52 1.13 -6.01 -5.65
CA VAL A 52 0.20 -7.10 -5.33
C VAL A 52 -1.23 -6.58 -5.25
N HIS A 53 -1.47 -5.47 -4.55
CA HIS A 53 -2.78 -4.82 -4.47
C HIS A 53 -3.33 -4.44 -5.86
N GLU A 54 -2.52 -3.76 -6.67
CA GLU A 54 -2.93 -3.34 -8.02
C GLU A 54 -3.27 -4.53 -8.92
N ARG A 55 -2.49 -5.62 -8.86
CA ARG A 55 -2.76 -6.84 -9.64
C ARG A 55 -4.01 -7.55 -9.14
N TRP A 56 -4.20 -7.63 -7.83
CA TRP A 56 -5.39 -8.22 -7.23
C TRP A 56 -6.65 -7.46 -7.64
N LYS A 57 -6.62 -6.13 -7.54
CA LYS A 57 -7.69 -5.24 -8.01
C LYS A 57 -8.01 -5.50 -9.48
N LYS A 58 -7.00 -5.53 -10.36
CA LYS A 58 -7.20 -5.80 -11.80
C LYS A 58 -7.85 -7.17 -12.03
N LYS A 59 -7.43 -8.21 -11.29
CA LYS A 59 -8.00 -9.56 -11.38
C LYS A 59 -9.46 -9.55 -10.93
N CYS A 60 -9.79 -8.98 -9.77
CA CYS A 60 -11.17 -8.94 -9.28
C CYS A 60 -12.09 -8.08 -10.17
N SER A 61 -11.60 -7.00 -10.76
CA SER A 61 -12.36 -6.21 -11.76
C SER A 61 -12.60 -6.97 -13.07
N SER A 62 -11.87 -8.05 -13.34
CA SER A 62 -12.06 -8.91 -14.52
C SER A 62 -12.94 -10.15 -14.26
N VAL A 63 -13.28 -10.44 -13.00
CA VAL A 63 -14.25 -11.48 -12.64
C VAL A 63 -15.63 -10.84 -12.67
N LYS A 64 -16.41 -11.11 -13.74
CA LYS A 64 -17.81 -10.68 -13.80
C LYS A 64 -18.58 -11.35 -12.65
N PRO A 65 -19.42 -10.63 -11.88
CA PRO A 65 -20.32 -11.27 -10.94
C PRO A 65 -21.22 -12.23 -11.73
N TYR A 66 -21.40 -13.46 -11.22
CA TYR A 66 -22.41 -14.36 -11.73
C TYR A 66 -23.77 -13.73 -11.41
N THR A 67 -24.39 -13.12 -12.42
CA THR A 67 -25.80 -12.72 -12.42
C THR A 67 -26.70 -13.94 -12.46
#